data_AF-A0A3D0I9I3-F1
#
_entry.id   AF-A0A3D0I9I3-F1
#
_cell.length_a   1.000
_cell.length_b   1.000
_cell.length_c   1.000
_cell.angle_alpha   90.00
_cell.angle_beta   90.00
_cell.angle_gamma   90.00
#
_symmetry.space_group_name_H-M   'P 1'
#
loop_
_entity.id
_entity.type
_entity.pdbx_description
1 polymer ?
#
loop_
_entity_poly.entity_id
_entity_poly.type
_entity_poly.pdbx_seq_one_letter_code
_entity_poly.pdbx_strand_id
1 'polypeptide(L)'
;LMLRLARAYDQAATDEPERAFARLATAVAKYWVCKRTPAMIYEAMECLGGNGYVEESILPRLYREAPVNAIWEGSGNVICLDVLRAMVREPASLPALLDELRLARGGNRALDASVAALEREVKELAAPEPRARSLVERMALALQASLLVRCAPPFVADAFCEARLSREGGFLFGALPPGAKRREIVARALPPAV
;
A
#
# COMPACT_ATOMS: atom_id res chain seq x y z
N LEU A 1 2.47 0.03 -7.06
CA LEU A 1 1.86 -1.21 -6.53
C LEU A 1 0.98 -1.92 -7.56
N MET A 2 -0.16 -1.37 -7.98
CA MET A 2 -1.09 -2.08 -8.88
C MET A 2 -0.42 -2.52 -10.20
N LEU A 3 0.39 -1.66 -10.83
CA LEU A 3 1.14 -2.03 -12.04
C LEU A 3 2.20 -3.12 -11.82
N ARG A 4 2.81 -3.19 -10.63
CA ARG A 4 3.75 -4.27 -10.26
C ARG A 4 3.01 -5.59 -10.11
N LEU A 5 1.81 -5.56 -9.53
CA LEU A 5 0.95 -6.72 -9.40
C LEU A 5 0.45 -7.20 -10.76
N ALA A 6 0.02 -6.29 -11.64
CA ALA A 6 -0.37 -6.62 -13.02
C ALA A 6 0.77 -7.33 -13.77
N ARG A 7 2.00 -6.78 -13.70
CA ARG A 7 3.19 -7.43 -14.26
C ARG A 7 3.42 -8.85 -13.72
N ALA A 8 3.17 -9.07 -12.43
CA ALA A 8 3.31 -10.39 -11.84
C ALA A 8 2.32 -11.39 -12.44
N TYR A 9 1.07 -10.96 -12.68
CA TYR A 9 0.07 -11.78 -13.36
C TYR A 9 0.47 -12.08 -14.81
N ASP A 10 1.02 -11.11 -15.54
CA ASP A 10 1.50 -11.33 -16.91
C ASP A 10 2.61 -12.38 -16.98
N GLN A 11 3.42 -12.51 -15.91
CA GLN A 11 4.57 -13.42 -15.85
C GLN A 11 4.27 -14.74 -15.13
N ALA A 12 3.18 -14.84 -14.37
CA ALA A 12 2.85 -15.96 -13.50
C ALA A 12 2.68 -17.31 -14.23
N ALA A 13 2.43 -17.31 -15.54
CA ALA A 13 2.34 -18.55 -16.32
C ALA A 13 3.68 -19.26 -16.47
N THR A 14 4.78 -18.51 -16.52
CA THR A 14 6.13 -19.03 -16.82
C THR A 14 7.15 -18.79 -15.71
N ASP A 15 6.82 -17.96 -14.71
CA ASP A 15 7.70 -17.60 -13.60
C ASP A 15 7.02 -17.92 -12.26
N GLU A 16 7.52 -18.97 -11.59
CA GLU A 16 6.97 -19.46 -10.31
C GLU A 16 7.10 -18.42 -9.17
N PRO A 17 8.26 -17.75 -8.97
CA PRO A 17 8.35 -16.61 -8.06
C PRO A 17 7.29 -15.52 -8.30
N GLU A 18 7.02 -15.13 -9.56
CA GLU A 18 6.00 -14.11 -9.87
C GLU A 18 4.58 -14.60 -9.54
N ARG A 19 4.27 -15.87 -9.82
CA ARG A 19 3.01 -16.51 -9.41
C ARG A 19 2.85 -16.51 -7.88
N ALA A 20 3.89 -16.91 -7.15
CA ALA A 20 3.89 -16.94 -5.70
C ALA A 20 3.74 -15.52 -5.09
N PHE A 21 4.42 -14.53 -5.66
CA PHE A 21 4.25 -13.13 -5.28
C PHE A 21 2.82 -12.66 -5.51
N ALA A 22 2.26 -12.87 -6.71
CA ALA A 22 0.93 -12.43 -7.08
C ALA A 22 -0.14 -13.00 -6.13
N ARG A 23 -0.01 -14.27 -5.72
CA ARG A 23 -0.95 -14.91 -4.80
C ARG A 23 -1.17 -14.12 -3.51
N LEU A 24 -0.09 -13.70 -2.87
CA LEU A 24 -0.14 -12.99 -1.58
C LEU A 24 -0.38 -11.50 -1.80
N ALA A 25 0.32 -10.90 -2.76
CA ALA A 25 0.30 -9.47 -3.02
C ALA A 25 -1.09 -8.99 -3.46
N THR A 26 -1.91 -9.81 -4.12
CA THR A 26 -3.29 -9.46 -4.49
C THR A 26 -4.15 -9.15 -3.28
N ALA A 27 -4.15 -10.03 -2.28
CA ALA A 27 -4.94 -9.82 -1.07
C ALA A 27 -4.42 -8.63 -0.26
N VAL A 28 -3.09 -8.49 -0.12
CA VAL A 28 -2.46 -7.33 0.53
C VAL A 28 -2.84 -6.01 -0.16
N ALA A 29 -2.76 -5.97 -1.49
CA ALA A 29 -3.12 -4.84 -2.33
C ALA A 29 -4.60 -4.46 -2.18
N LYS A 30 -5.50 -5.43 -2.30
CA LYS A 30 -6.95 -5.22 -2.16
C LYS A 30 -7.29 -4.62 -0.81
N TYR A 31 -6.79 -5.23 0.28
CA TYR A 31 -7.03 -4.74 1.64
C TYR A 31 -6.62 -3.27 1.76
N TRP A 32 -5.39 -2.95 1.35
CA TRP A 32 -4.81 -1.65 1.63
C TRP A 32 -5.37 -0.54 0.75
N VAL A 33 -5.47 -0.77 -0.56
CA VAL A 33 -5.93 0.25 -1.50
C VAL A 33 -7.40 0.54 -1.26
N CYS A 34 -8.26 -0.48 -1.29
CA CYS A 34 -9.70 -0.28 -1.22
C CYS A 34 -10.15 0.32 0.11
N LYS A 35 -9.53 -0.05 1.24
CA LYS A 35 -9.92 0.50 2.55
C LYS A 35 -9.54 1.96 2.76
N ARG A 36 -8.51 2.45 2.05
CA ARG A 36 -8.03 3.84 2.20
C ARG A 36 -8.71 4.81 1.24
N THR A 37 -9.26 4.30 0.12
CA THR A 37 -9.88 5.13 -0.91
C THR A 37 -10.99 6.06 -0.39
N PRO A 38 -11.93 5.64 0.48
CA PRO A 38 -12.97 6.55 0.96
C PRO A 38 -12.42 7.78 1.69
N ALA A 39 -11.46 7.59 2.61
CA ALA A 39 -10.85 8.70 3.35
C ALA A 39 -10.03 9.64 2.44
N MET A 40 -9.38 9.10 1.41
CA MET A 40 -8.64 9.92 0.44
C MET A 40 -9.59 10.79 -0.41
N ILE A 41 -10.72 10.24 -0.84
CA ILE A 41 -11.71 10.99 -1.62
C ILE A 41 -12.41 12.02 -0.74
N TYR A 42 -12.69 11.69 0.53
CA TYR A 42 -13.22 12.64 1.51
C TYR A 42 -12.30 13.87 1.62
N GLU A 43 -10.99 13.67 1.80
CA GLU A 43 -10.03 14.78 1.88
C GLU A 43 -9.98 15.61 0.58
N ALA A 44 -10.06 14.94 -0.57
CA ALA A 44 -10.12 15.62 -1.87
C ALA A 44 -11.41 16.45 -2.03
N MET A 45 -12.52 15.96 -1.47
CA MET A 45 -13.80 16.68 -1.41
C MET A 45 -13.67 17.94 -0.57
N GLU A 46 -13.03 17.84 0.59
CA GLU A 46 -12.78 18.97 1.49
C GLU A 46 -11.91 20.06 0.83
N CYS A 47 -10.95 19.67 -0.03
CA CYS A 47 -10.13 20.61 -0.81
C CYS A 47 -10.94 21.50 -1.76
N LEU A 48 -12.12 21.07 -2.21
CA LEU A 48 -13.01 21.86 -3.06
C LEU A 48 -14.08 22.63 -2.26
N GLY A 49 -14.09 22.49 -0.93
CA GLY A 49 -15.10 23.09 -0.05
C GLY A 49 -16.52 22.66 -0.42
N GLY A 50 -17.48 23.58 -0.33
CA GLY A 50 -18.89 23.31 -0.63
C GLY A 50 -19.13 22.77 -2.04
N ASN A 51 -18.36 23.22 -3.03
CA ASN A 51 -18.46 22.73 -4.40
C ASN A 51 -18.05 21.26 -4.52
N GLY A 52 -17.17 20.76 -3.64
CA GLY A 52 -16.83 19.35 -3.58
C GLY A 52 -17.99 18.48 -3.10
N TYR A 53 -18.85 19.01 -2.24
CA TYR A 53 -19.89 18.27 -1.53
C TYR A 53 -21.18 18.06 -2.35
N VAL A 54 -21.45 18.94 -3.32
CA VAL A 54 -22.67 18.90 -4.14
C VAL A 54 -22.55 17.94 -5.32
N GLU A 55 -23.65 17.29 -5.71
CA GLU A 55 -23.67 16.20 -6.71
C GLU A 55 -23.35 16.66 -8.14
N GLU A 56 -23.28 17.97 -8.40
CA GLU A 56 -22.75 18.55 -9.64
C GLU A 56 -21.23 18.34 -9.76
N SER A 57 -20.52 18.15 -8.64
CA SER A 57 -19.14 17.69 -8.63
C SER A 57 -19.07 16.17 -8.78
N ILE A 58 -17.94 15.68 -9.30
CA ILE A 58 -17.68 14.24 -9.41
C ILE A 58 -17.42 13.56 -8.05
N LEU A 59 -16.98 14.32 -7.04
CA LEU A 59 -16.44 13.78 -5.79
C LEU A 59 -17.49 13.06 -4.92
N PRO A 60 -18.75 13.52 -4.76
CA PRO A 60 -19.73 12.80 -3.95
C PRO A 60 -20.06 11.42 -4.54
N ARG A 61 -20.17 11.32 -5.86
CA ARG A 61 -20.33 10.04 -6.55
C ARG A 61 -19.14 9.12 -6.30
N LEU A 62 -17.91 9.62 -6.44
CA LEU A 62 -16.70 8.83 -6.16
C LEU A 62 -16.62 8.38 -4.70
N TYR A 63 -17.01 9.25 -3.76
CA TYR A 63 -17.02 8.93 -2.33
C TYR A 63 -18.02 7.83 -2.00
N ARG A 64 -19.24 7.91 -2.55
CA ARG A 64 -20.29 6.89 -2.39
C ARG A 64 -19.91 5.55 -3.02
N GLU A 65 -19.17 5.57 -4.13
CA GLU A 65 -18.70 4.37 -4.83
C GLU A 65 -17.57 3.66 -4.08
N ALA A 66 -16.60 4.42 -3.53
CA ALA A 66 -15.35 3.87 -3.02
C ALA A 66 -15.47 2.69 -2.02
N PRO A 67 -16.42 2.68 -1.07
CA PRO A 67 -16.60 1.56 -0.15
C PRO A 67 -16.91 0.22 -0.82
N VAL A 68 -17.55 0.21 -2.00
CA VAL A 68 -17.96 -1.04 -2.66
C VAL A 68 -16.77 -1.95 -2.94
N ASN A 69 -15.64 -1.36 -3.36
CA ASN A 69 -14.41 -2.10 -3.66
C ASN A 69 -13.82 -2.82 -2.44
N ALA A 70 -14.06 -2.29 -1.24
CA ALA A 70 -13.57 -2.88 0.01
C ALA A 70 -14.56 -3.88 0.64
N ILE A 71 -15.84 -3.85 0.22
CA ILE A 71 -16.90 -4.71 0.73
C ILE A 71 -17.10 -5.94 -0.17
N TRP A 72 -17.10 -5.72 -1.48
CA TRP A 72 -17.38 -6.73 -2.48
C TRP A 72 -16.25 -7.77 -2.60
N GLU A 73 -16.61 -9.04 -2.79
CA GLU A 73 -15.71 -10.20 -2.84
C GLU A 73 -14.66 -10.25 -1.71
N GLY A 74 -15.13 -10.14 -0.46
CA GLY A 74 -14.29 -10.27 0.72
C GLY A 74 -13.99 -8.92 1.35
N SER A 75 -14.61 -8.69 2.51
CA SER A 75 -14.36 -7.51 3.33
C SER A 75 -13.00 -7.57 4.01
N GLY A 76 -12.55 -6.46 4.59
CA GLY A 76 -11.18 -6.33 5.11
C GLY A 76 -10.72 -7.46 6.05
N ASN A 77 -11.59 -8.01 6.92
CA ASN A 77 -11.22 -9.16 7.75
C ASN A 77 -11.02 -10.43 6.94
N VAL A 78 -11.92 -10.70 5.99
CA VAL A 78 -11.84 -11.87 5.11
C VAL A 78 -10.53 -11.84 4.32
N ILE A 79 -10.17 -10.68 3.78
CA ILE A 79 -8.91 -10.51 3.03
C ILE A 79 -7.69 -10.70 3.92
N CYS A 80 -7.68 -10.16 5.14
CA CYS A 80 -6.55 -10.38 6.04
C CYS A 80 -6.39 -11.85 6.44
N LEU A 81 -7.50 -12.55 6.67
CA LEU A 81 -7.46 -13.99 6.95
C LEU A 81 -7.05 -14.80 5.71
N ASP A 82 -7.39 -14.35 4.49
CA ASP A 82 -6.88 -14.99 3.27
C ASP A 82 -5.37 -14.81 3.10
N VAL A 83 -4.80 -13.66 3.47
CA VAL A 83 -3.33 -13.48 3.52
C VAL A 83 -2.70 -14.51 4.45
N LEU A 84 -3.20 -14.63 5.69
CA LEU A 84 -2.70 -15.62 6.64
C LEU A 84 -2.85 -17.06 6.12
N ARG A 85 -3.97 -17.37 5.47
CA ARG A 85 -4.22 -18.68 4.87
C ARG A 85 -3.26 -18.96 3.70
N ALA A 86 -2.99 -17.98 2.86
CA ALA A 86 -2.05 -18.09 1.75
C ALA A 86 -0.62 -18.36 2.24
N MET A 87 -0.19 -17.70 3.33
CA MET A 87 1.12 -17.96 3.95
C MET A 87 1.28 -19.42 4.40
N VAL A 88 0.20 -20.10 4.79
CA VAL A 88 0.23 -21.51 5.24
C VAL A 88 0.06 -22.48 4.07
N ARG A 89 -0.91 -22.24 3.18
CA ARG A 89 -1.23 -23.17 2.08
C ARG A 89 -0.24 -23.08 0.91
N GLU A 90 0.36 -21.91 0.72
CA GLU A 90 1.24 -21.58 -0.39
C GLU A 90 2.53 -20.99 0.18
N PRO A 91 3.39 -21.83 0.80
CA PRO A 91 4.52 -21.38 1.62
C PRO A 91 5.58 -20.59 0.84
N ALA A 92 5.60 -20.69 -0.50
CA ALA A 92 6.47 -19.89 -1.36
C ALA A 92 6.04 -18.40 -1.47
N SER A 93 4.78 -18.09 -1.14
CA SER A 93 4.18 -16.76 -1.37
C SER A 93 4.76 -15.67 -0.49
N LEU A 94 5.02 -15.97 0.79
CA LEU A 94 5.66 -15.05 1.73
C LEU A 94 7.14 -14.80 1.38
N PRO A 95 7.99 -15.81 1.16
CA PRO A 95 9.34 -15.62 0.65
C PRO A 95 9.38 -14.74 -0.61
N ALA A 96 8.51 -15.00 -1.59
CA ALA A 96 8.43 -14.20 -2.81
C ALA A 96 8.11 -12.71 -2.54
N LEU A 97 7.17 -12.44 -1.62
CA LEU A 97 6.91 -11.07 -1.16
C LEU A 97 8.15 -10.45 -0.50
N LEU A 98 8.80 -11.15 0.43
CA LEU A 98 9.98 -10.65 1.14
C LEU A 98 11.16 -10.40 0.18
N ASP A 99 11.34 -11.26 -0.82
CA ASP A 99 12.36 -11.06 -1.86
C ASP A 99 12.09 -9.81 -2.69
N GLU A 100 10.83 -9.56 -3.07
CA GLU A 100 10.44 -8.30 -3.73
C GLU A 100 10.74 -7.07 -2.85
N LEU A 101 10.56 -7.16 -1.53
CA LEU A 101 10.93 -6.08 -0.60
C LEU A 101 12.44 -5.86 -0.54
N ARG A 102 13.22 -6.95 -0.53
CA ARG A 102 14.69 -6.90 -0.44
C ARG A 102 15.35 -6.26 -1.66
N LEU A 103 14.67 -6.18 -2.80
CA LEU A 103 15.15 -5.45 -3.97
C LEU A 103 15.41 -3.95 -3.71
N ALA A 104 14.83 -3.38 -2.64
CA ALA A 104 15.05 -2.00 -2.24
C ALA A 104 16.05 -1.83 -1.07
N ARG A 105 16.71 -2.92 -0.65
CA ARG A 105 17.62 -2.93 0.51
C ARG A 105 18.70 -1.86 0.38
N GLY A 106 18.92 -1.10 1.45
CA GLY A 106 19.90 -0.02 1.50
C GLY A 106 19.47 1.27 0.80
N GLY A 107 18.31 1.28 0.15
CA GLY A 107 17.77 2.46 -0.51
C GLY A 107 17.10 3.46 0.43
N ASN A 108 16.63 3.02 1.62
CA ASN A 108 16.10 3.92 2.65
C ASN A 108 16.12 3.25 4.04
N ARG A 109 16.67 3.95 5.04
CA ARG A 109 16.85 3.40 6.42
C ARG A 109 15.53 3.01 7.09
N ALA A 110 14.46 3.81 6.90
CA ALA A 110 13.16 3.51 7.50
C ALA A 110 12.50 2.29 6.85
N LEU A 111 12.68 2.12 5.54
CA LEU A 111 12.26 0.90 4.83
C LEU A 111 13.02 -0.32 5.34
N ASP A 112 14.36 -0.26 5.42
CA ASP A 112 15.16 -1.38 5.89
C ASP A 112 14.76 -1.81 7.31
N ALA A 113 14.53 -0.84 8.22
CA ALA A 113 14.05 -1.12 9.57
C ALA A 113 12.65 -1.76 9.57
N SER A 114 11.74 -1.27 8.72
CA SER A 114 10.38 -1.80 8.58
C SER A 114 10.38 -3.23 8.04
N VAL A 115 11.16 -3.51 7.00
CA VAL A 115 11.32 -4.87 6.42
C VAL A 115 11.92 -5.82 7.45
N ALA A 116 12.98 -5.42 8.17
CA ALA A 116 13.57 -6.25 9.21
C ALA A 116 12.58 -6.54 10.36
N ALA A 117 11.75 -5.57 10.75
CA ALA A 117 10.72 -5.78 11.76
C ALA A 117 9.61 -6.72 11.27
N LEU A 118 9.20 -6.60 10.01
CA LEU A 118 8.22 -7.49 9.37
C LEU A 118 8.76 -8.93 9.31
N GLU A 119 10.01 -9.12 8.89
CA GLU A 119 10.65 -10.44 8.84
C GLU A 119 10.73 -11.10 10.23
N ARG A 120 11.05 -10.34 11.28
CA ARG A 120 11.07 -10.86 12.66
C ARG A 120 9.67 -11.27 13.11
N GLU A 121 8.68 -10.40 12.94
CA GLU A 121 7.33 -10.72 13.37
C GLU A 121 6.78 -11.96 12.68
N VAL A 122 7.01 -12.10 11.37
CA VAL A 122 6.50 -13.26 10.64
C VAL A 122 7.19 -14.56 11.08
N LYS A 123 8.47 -14.51 11.47
CA LYS A 123 9.18 -15.66 12.07
C LYS A 123 8.64 -16.02 13.46
N GLU A 124 8.26 -15.02 14.24
CA GLU A 124 7.77 -15.17 15.62
C GLU A 124 6.23 -15.30 15.69
N LEU A 125 5.58 -15.49 14.55
CA LEU A 125 4.14 -15.37 14.41
C LEU A 125 3.39 -16.53 15.10
N ALA A 126 3.08 -16.36 16.37
CA ALA A 126 2.16 -17.22 17.12
C ALA A 126 0.75 -16.59 17.13
N ALA A 127 -0.28 -17.40 16.86
CA ALA A 127 -1.69 -16.99 16.83
C ALA A 127 -1.93 -15.68 16.04
N PRO A 128 -1.80 -15.69 14.70
CA PRO A 128 -1.74 -14.47 13.89
C PRO A 128 -3.05 -13.67 13.78
N GLU A 129 -4.20 -14.28 14.02
CA GLU A 129 -5.52 -13.70 13.67
C GLU A 129 -5.76 -12.32 14.30
N PRO A 130 -5.48 -12.06 15.60
CA PRO A 130 -5.68 -10.75 16.21
C PRO A 130 -4.79 -9.65 15.60
N ARG A 131 -3.65 -10.04 14.99
CA ARG A 131 -2.68 -9.13 14.37
C ARG A 131 -2.79 -9.08 12.84
N ALA A 132 -3.73 -9.81 12.24
CA ALA A 132 -3.81 -9.97 10.79
C ALA A 132 -3.88 -8.62 10.06
N ARG A 133 -4.70 -7.68 10.54
CA ARG A 133 -4.83 -6.34 9.94
C ARG A 133 -3.52 -5.55 9.98
N SER A 134 -2.89 -5.47 11.14
CA SER A 134 -1.65 -4.69 11.30
C SER A 134 -0.47 -5.32 10.56
N LEU A 135 -0.45 -6.66 10.41
CA LEU A 135 0.51 -7.37 9.59
C LEU A 135 0.33 -7.04 8.10
N VAL A 136 -0.90 -7.19 7.58
CA VAL A 136 -1.22 -6.92 6.17
C VAL A 136 -1.00 -5.46 5.80
N GLU A 137 -1.33 -4.53 6.69
CA GLU A 137 -1.01 -3.11 6.54
C GLU A 137 0.50 -2.88 6.37
N ARG A 138 1.32 -3.47 7.23
CA ARG A 138 2.79 -3.32 7.13
C ARG A 138 3.37 -3.98 5.89
N MET A 139 2.83 -5.13 5.47
CA MET A 139 3.18 -5.74 4.17
C MET A 139 2.89 -4.77 3.02
N ALA A 140 1.71 -4.15 3.00
CA ALA A 140 1.32 -3.22 1.95
C ALA A 140 2.18 -1.95 1.93
N LEU A 141 2.45 -1.38 3.11
CA LEU A 141 3.29 -0.19 3.26
C LEU A 141 4.74 -0.46 2.85
N ALA A 142 5.33 -1.56 3.30
CA ALA A 142 6.69 -1.96 2.90
C ALA A 142 6.77 -2.20 1.38
N LEU A 143 5.75 -2.82 0.78
CA LEU A 143 5.71 -3.05 -0.66
C LEU A 143 5.56 -1.76 -1.46
N GLN A 144 4.72 -0.82 -1.01
CA GLN A 144 4.63 0.50 -1.62
C GLN A 144 5.94 1.27 -1.52
N ALA A 145 6.58 1.26 -0.34
CA ALA A 145 7.86 1.92 -0.12
C ALA A 145 8.98 1.31 -0.98
N SER A 146 9.12 -0.02 -1.03
CA SER A 146 10.11 -0.71 -1.89
C SER A 146 9.98 -0.26 -3.34
N LEU A 147 8.76 -0.22 -3.87
CA LEU A 147 8.51 0.22 -5.24
C LEU A 147 8.82 1.70 -5.46
N LEU A 148 8.52 2.57 -4.50
CA LEU A 148 8.85 4.00 -4.60
C LEU A 148 10.37 4.22 -4.55
N VAL A 149 11.09 3.54 -3.64
CA VAL A 149 12.55 3.62 -3.55
C VAL A 149 13.23 3.18 -4.85
N ARG A 150 12.69 2.16 -5.53
CA ARG A 150 13.26 1.62 -6.76
C ARG A 150 12.88 2.40 -8.02
N CYS A 151 11.70 3.02 -8.05
CA CYS A 151 11.09 3.49 -9.29
C CYS A 151 10.62 4.96 -9.26
N ALA A 152 10.68 5.64 -8.12
CA ALA A 152 10.25 7.04 -8.00
C ALA A 152 11.44 7.96 -7.68
N PRO A 153 11.32 9.27 -7.96
CA PRO A 153 12.31 10.24 -7.50
C PRO A 153 12.52 10.18 -5.97
N PRO A 154 13.75 10.38 -5.46
CA PRO A 154 14.05 10.25 -4.03
C PRO A 154 13.13 11.08 -3.13
N PHE A 155 12.81 12.31 -3.52
CA PHE A 155 11.94 13.19 -2.73
C PHE A 155 10.50 12.66 -2.52
N VAL A 156 10.02 11.72 -3.36
CA VAL A 156 8.75 11.02 -3.17
C VAL A 156 8.94 9.82 -2.24
N ALA A 157 9.98 9.02 -2.50
CA ALA A 157 10.26 7.82 -1.73
C ALA A 157 10.58 8.13 -0.26
N ASP A 158 11.42 9.14 -0.02
CA ASP A 158 11.82 9.57 1.32
C ASP A 158 10.62 10.13 2.10
N ALA A 159 9.83 11.02 1.47
CA ALA A 159 8.63 11.56 2.09
C ALA A 159 7.60 10.47 2.42
N PHE A 160 7.45 9.45 1.56
CA PHE A 160 6.57 8.31 1.83
C PHE A 160 7.09 7.46 3.00
N CYS A 161 8.38 7.09 2.97
CA CYS A 161 8.99 6.26 4.01
C CYS A 161 8.93 6.94 5.37
N GLU A 162 9.25 8.23 5.43
CA GLU A 162 9.18 9.01 6.66
C GLU A 162 7.73 9.15 7.15
N ALA A 163 6.78 9.52 6.29
CA ALA A 163 5.40 9.72 6.72
C ALA A 163 4.65 8.42 7.09
N ARG A 164 5.06 7.26 6.55
CA ARG A 164 4.29 6.00 6.68
C ARG A 164 5.01 4.87 7.40
N LEU A 165 6.35 4.89 7.46
CA LEU A 165 7.13 3.85 8.15
C LEU A 165 7.80 4.36 9.43
N SER A 166 7.95 5.68 9.59
CA SER A 166 8.41 6.26 10.85
C SER A 166 7.27 6.33 11.90
N ARG A 167 7.64 6.53 13.16
CA ARG A 167 6.68 6.70 14.27
C ARG A 167 6.08 8.11 14.35
N GLU A 168 6.49 9.03 13.48
CA GLU A 168 6.16 10.46 13.59
C GLU A 168 5.04 10.91 12.62
N GLY A 169 4.41 9.97 11.92
CA GLY A 169 3.31 10.26 11.00
C GLY A 169 2.01 10.67 11.72
N GLY A 170 1.24 11.56 11.11
CA GLY A 170 -0.11 11.91 11.57
C GLY A 170 -1.18 10.90 11.14
N PHE A 171 -2.30 10.89 11.87
CA PHE A 171 -3.46 10.03 11.57
C PHE A 171 -4.26 10.49 10.35
N LEU A 172 -4.31 11.80 10.10
CA LEU A 172 -5.02 12.43 8.98
C LEU A 172 -4.05 12.88 7.88
N PHE A 173 -4.60 13.39 6.78
CA PHE A 173 -3.80 13.99 5.72
C PHE A 173 -3.16 15.32 6.18
N GLY A 174 -2.26 15.87 5.36
CA GLY A 174 -1.54 17.11 5.68
C GLY A 174 -0.32 16.97 6.62
N ALA A 175 -0.15 15.82 7.28
CA ALA A 175 0.95 15.58 8.23
C ALA A 175 2.25 15.07 7.58
N LEU A 176 2.69 15.66 6.46
CA LEU A 176 4.00 15.34 5.87
C LEU A 176 5.14 15.99 6.68
N PRO A 177 6.29 15.31 6.82
CA PRO A 177 7.42 15.80 7.62
C PRO A 177 7.89 17.19 7.15
N PRO A 178 8.40 18.05 8.05
CA PRO A 178 8.82 19.43 7.72
C PRO A 178 9.72 19.55 6.49
N GLY A 179 10.60 18.58 6.24
CA GLY A 179 11.51 18.56 5.09
C GLY A 179 10.89 18.11 3.75
N ALA A 180 9.65 17.63 3.74
CA ALA A 180 9.02 17.09 2.53
C ALA A 180 8.89 18.14 1.43
N LYS A 181 9.28 17.75 0.21
CA LYS A 181 9.21 18.55 -1.00
C LYS A 181 7.80 18.60 -1.62
N ARG A 182 6.83 19.13 -0.87
CA ARG A 182 5.39 19.04 -1.23
C ARG A 182 5.08 19.56 -2.63
N ARG A 183 5.66 20.70 -3.02
CA ARG A 183 5.44 21.28 -4.36
C ARG A 183 5.93 20.36 -5.47
N GLU A 184 7.11 19.76 -5.32
CA GLU A 184 7.68 18.81 -6.29
C GLU A 184 6.86 17.51 -6.35
N ILE A 185 6.36 17.03 -5.21
CA ILE A 185 5.46 15.86 -5.14
C ILE A 185 4.16 16.13 -5.92
N VAL A 186 3.55 17.29 -5.71
CA VAL A 186 2.33 17.69 -6.44
C VAL A 186 2.63 17.86 -7.92
N ALA A 187 3.66 18.61 -8.29
CA ALA A 187 4.03 18.85 -9.69
C ALA A 187 4.26 17.55 -10.47
N ARG A 188 4.89 16.54 -9.85
CA ARG A 188 5.09 15.22 -10.44
C ARG A 188 3.79 14.45 -10.68
N ALA A 189 2.75 14.71 -9.88
CA ALA A 189 1.47 14.00 -9.95
C ALA A 189 0.47 14.67 -10.89
N LEU A 190 0.70 15.93 -11.24
CA LEU A 190 -0.14 16.65 -12.20
C LEU A 190 0.16 16.19 -13.62
N PRO A 191 -0.86 16.16 -14.51
CA PRO A 191 -0.62 15.98 -15.93
C PRO A 191 0.30 17.12 -16.43
N PRO A 192 1.11 16.87 -17.48
CA PRO A 192 1.85 17.95 -18.11
C PRO A 192 0.86 19.06 -18.53
N ALA A 193 1.26 20.31 -18.34
CA ALA A 193 0.47 21.43 -18.81
C ALA A 193 0.24 21.27 -20.33
N VAL A 194 -1.03 21.28 -20.73
CA VAL A 194 -1.47 21.27 -22.14
C VAL A 194 -1.41 22.68 -22.69
#